data_AF-A0A496AW13-F1
#
_entry.id   AF-A0A496AW13-F1
#
_cell.length_a   1.000
_cell.length_b   1.000
_cell.length_c   1.000
_cell.angle_alpha   90.00
_cell.angle_beta   90.00
_cell.angle_gamma   90.00
#
_symmetry.space_group_name_H-M   'P 1'
#
loop_
_entity.id
_entity.type
_entity.pdbx_description
1 polymer ?
#
loop_
_entity_poly.entity_id
_entity_poly.type
_entity_poly.pdbx_seq_one_letter_code
_entity_poly.pdbx_strand_id
1 'polypeptide(L)'
;MTAGIMLALMSLASSQIMSDNAIGSIEVTPRIEIVELPSEFSVFRQMNCDKYVNVFGVHIFASQTTPETKLSHAAGVLAQYLDNDEDGVPDNTLVLSHLVSRNVFIIMPGTEAEMKQLDMGLVAEAGYRFGQDLYGEETKPDFLVDGKINAPDSWYYDGALEEILHPITQHGYANAYPEVFGEERGSTLAKYMDAARGGYFEQVPKDGPKSGYPAEAWYHYTDETCDYSCMVTEYIYWALTSILGTQDFPGRHEALKVEWELNTRERVKTGDAAVYELLTDPQYKFPTTKAPDGNYKPSAFPVTVVPIIAIKAED
;
A
#
# COMPACT_ATOMS: atom_id res chain seq x y z
N MET A 1 -21.22 13.13 -22.61
CA MET A 1 -22.25 12.08 -22.33
C MET A 1 -21.71 10.64 -22.45
N THR A 2 -20.41 10.44 -22.64
CA THR A 2 -19.78 9.11 -22.82
C THR A 2 -19.16 8.52 -21.55
N ALA A 3 -18.77 9.35 -20.58
CA ALA A 3 -18.17 8.88 -19.32
C ALA A 3 -19.14 8.04 -18.45
N GLY A 4 -20.42 8.43 -18.37
CA GLY A 4 -21.39 7.75 -17.49
C GLY A 4 -21.81 6.34 -17.95
N ILE A 5 -21.71 6.03 -19.25
CA ILE A 5 -22.05 4.70 -19.78
C ILE A 5 -20.89 3.73 -19.57
N MET A 6 -19.64 4.19 -19.71
CA MET A 6 -18.44 3.39 -19.47
C MET A 6 -18.27 3.05 -17.99
N LEU A 7 -18.61 4.00 -17.10
CA LEU A 7 -18.60 3.84 -15.63
C LEU A 7 -19.52 2.72 -15.14
N ALA A 8 -20.77 2.69 -15.62
CA ALA A 8 -21.73 1.64 -15.25
C ALA A 8 -21.34 0.26 -15.81
N LEU A 9 -20.76 0.22 -17.02
CA LEU A 9 -20.32 -1.03 -17.64
C LEU A 9 -19.11 -1.64 -16.92
N MET A 10 -18.16 -0.82 -16.46
CA MET A 10 -16.99 -1.29 -15.70
C MET A 10 -17.37 -1.78 -14.30
N SER A 11 -18.21 -1.05 -13.55
CA SER A 11 -18.62 -1.50 -12.20
C SER A 11 -19.47 -2.78 -12.25
N LEU A 12 -20.34 -2.91 -13.26
CA LEU A 12 -21.12 -4.13 -13.50
C LEU A 12 -20.20 -5.29 -13.90
N ALA A 13 -19.24 -5.07 -14.80
CA ALA A 13 -18.27 -6.08 -15.19
C ALA A 13 -17.41 -6.55 -14.00
N SER A 14 -16.89 -5.64 -13.17
CA SER A 14 -16.12 -6.01 -11.97
C SER A 14 -16.96 -6.80 -10.96
N SER A 15 -18.21 -6.38 -10.70
CA SER A 15 -19.11 -7.11 -9.79
C SER A 15 -19.47 -8.52 -10.30
N GLN A 16 -19.58 -8.68 -11.62
CA GLN A 16 -19.91 -9.95 -12.26
C GLN A 16 -18.69 -10.88 -12.39
N ILE A 17 -17.50 -10.34 -12.62
CA ILE A 17 -16.22 -11.08 -12.58
C ILE A 17 -15.95 -11.59 -11.17
N MET A 18 -16.25 -10.81 -10.14
CA MET A 18 -16.18 -11.29 -8.75
C MET A 18 -17.15 -12.43 -8.49
N SER A 19 -18.41 -12.34 -8.94
CA SER A 19 -19.39 -13.40 -8.72
C SER A 19 -19.03 -14.70 -9.42
N ASP A 20 -18.43 -14.61 -10.61
CA ASP A 20 -18.13 -15.77 -11.45
C ASP A 20 -16.85 -16.51 -10.99
N ASN A 21 -15.94 -15.82 -10.27
CA ASN A 21 -14.68 -16.38 -9.77
C ASN A 21 -14.64 -16.60 -8.24
N ALA A 22 -15.71 -16.27 -7.53
CA ALA A 22 -15.80 -16.48 -6.08
C ALA A 22 -15.88 -17.99 -5.76
N ILE A 23 -14.95 -18.45 -4.92
CA ILE A 23 -14.89 -19.83 -4.41
C ILE A 23 -15.37 -19.95 -2.97
N GLY A 24 -15.69 -18.82 -2.34
CA GLY A 24 -16.21 -18.73 -0.97
C GLY A 24 -16.39 -17.30 -0.53
N SER A 25 -16.58 -17.10 0.77
CA SER A 25 -16.61 -15.78 1.39
C SER A 25 -16.11 -15.88 2.83
N ILE A 26 -15.62 -14.76 3.36
CA ILE A 26 -15.21 -14.61 4.75
C ILE A 26 -15.90 -13.40 5.37
N GLU A 27 -16.17 -13.49 6.67
CA GLU A 27 -16.64 -12.37 7.47
C GLU A 27 -15.44 -11.61 8.04
N VAL A 28 -15.40 -10.30 7.80
CA VAL A 28 -14.34 -9.42 8.30
C VAL A 28 -14.94 -8.30 9.14
N THR A 29 -14.13 -7.73 10.03
CA THR A 29 -14.56 -6.67 10.95
C THR A 29 -13.50 -5.57 11.04
N PRO A 30 -13.88 -4.34 11.45
CA PRO A 30 -12.93 -3.23 11.63
C PRO A 30 -12.16 -3.31 12.97
N ARG A 31 -12.17 -4.46 13.67
CA ARG A 31 -11.43 -4.60 14.93
C ARG A 31 -9.93 -4.67 14.65
N ILE A 32 -9.15 -3.97 15.46
CA ILE A 32 -7.68 -3.94 15.37
C ILE A 32 -7.03 -4.41 16.69
N GLU A 33 -7.65 -5.41 17.33
CA GLU A 33 -7.21 -5.93 18.63
C GLU A 33 -5.90 -6.72 18.49
N ILE A 34 -4.88 -6.37 19.29
CA ILE A 34 -3.66 -7.18 19.43
C ILE A 34 -3.98 -8.41 20.26
N VAL A 35 -3.71 -9.57 19.69
CA VAL A 35 -3.88 -10.87 20.34
C VAL A 35 -2.60 -11.71 20.24
N GLU A 36 -2.53 -12.78 21.02
CA GLU A 36 -1.50 -13.80 20.85
C GLU A 36 -1.63 -14.47 19.49
N LEU A 37 -0.48 -14.80 18.87
CA LEU A 37 -0.43 -15.45 17.56
C LEU A 37 -1.26 -16.75 17.53
N PRO A 38 -2.32 -16.84 16.71
CA PRO A 38 -3.13 -18.05 16.61
C PRO A 38 -2.34 -19.29 16.17
N SER A 39 -2.82 -20.48 16.55
CA SER A 39 -2.11 -21.75 16.35
C SER A 39 -1.88 -22.12 14.87
N GLU A 40 -2.80 -21.71 14.01
CA GLU A 40 -2.80 -21.91 12.56
C GLU A 40 -1.65 -21.15 11.87
N PHE A 41 -1.18 -20.06 12.46
CA PHE A 41 -0.05 -19.25 11.97
C PHE A 41 1.28 -19.70 12.59
N SER A 42 1.42 -20.99 12.88
CA SER A 42 2.61 -21.55 13.55
C SER A 42 3.94 -21.30 12.79
N VAL A 43 3.90 -21.08 11.47
CA VAL A 43 5.09 -20.69 10.69
C VAL A 43 5.65 -19.34 11.16
N PHE A 44 4.79 -18.36 11.46
CA PHE A 44 5.21 -17.05 11.97
C PHE A 44 5.76 -17.15 13.41
N ARG A 45 5.30 -18.12 14.20
CA ARG A 45 5.90 -18.43 15.51
C ARG A 45 7.36 -18.90 15.37
N GLN A 46 7.67 -19.65 14.31
CA GLN A 46 9.04 -20.06 13.99
C GLN A 46 9.90 -18.85 13.55
N MET A 47 9.27 -17.81 13.03
CA MET A 47 9.87 -16.50 12.70
C MET A 47 9.89 -15.54 13.90
N ASN A 48 9.79 -16.05 15.12
CA ASN A 48 9.78 -15.29 16.38
C ASN A 48 8.65 -14.25 16.52
N CYS A 49 7.55 -14.38 15.76
CA CYS A 49 6.34 -13.59 15.97
C CYS A 49 5.51 -14.17 17.13
N ASP A 50 4.99 -13.30 17.99
CA ASP A 50 4.15 -13.66 19.14
C ASP A 50 2.86 -12.83 19.23
N LYS A 51 2.84 -11.67 18.58
CA LYS A 51 1.68 -10.78 18.48
C LYS A 51 1.07 -10.85 17.09
N TYR A 52 -0.24 -10.70 17.06
CA TYR A 52 -1.02 -10.76 15.84
C TYR A 52 -2.15 -9.73 15.89
N VAL A 53 -2.41 -9.09 14.75
CA VAL A 53 -3.59 -8.27 14.51
C VAL A 53 -4.21 -8.71 13.19
N ASN A 54 -5.54 -8.78 13.14
CA ASN A 54 -6.28 -8.95 11.90
C ASN A 54 -7.03 -7.65 11.60
N VAL A 55 -6.81 -7.05 10.43
CA VAL A 55 -7.49 -5.83 10.00
C VAL A 55 -8.26 -6.14 8.73
N PHE A 56 -9.60 -6.21 8.83
CA PHE A 56 -10.46 -6.55 7.71
C PHE A 56 -10.07 -7.85 6.96
N GLY A 57 -9.46 -8.82 7.64
CA GLY A 57 -8.98 -10.07 7.04
C GLY A 57 -7.52 -10.04 6.60
N VAL A 58 -6.85 -8.87 6.60
CA VAL A 58 -5.41 -8.74 6.34
C VAL A 58 -4.63 -8.95 7.63
N HIS A 59 -3.52 -9.68 7.55
CA HIS A 59 -2.77 -10.13 8.72
C HIS A 59 -1.59 -9.20 9.03
N ILE A 60 -1.36 -8.88 10.31
CA ILE A 60 -0.12 -8.28 10.79
C ILE A 60 0.49 -9.22 11.83
N PHE A 61 1.70 -9.72 11.57
CA PHE A 61 2.47 -10.56 12.46
C PHE A 61 3.64 -9.77 13.04
N ALA A 62 3.76 -9.67 14.36
CA ALA A 62 4.83 -8.88 14.97
C ALA A 62 5.69 -9.71 15.93
N SER A 63 6.98 -9.41 15.93
CA SER A 63 7.93 -10.01 16.87
C SER A 63 7.77 -9.47 18.29
N GLN A 64 8.34 -10.19 19.25
CA GLN A 64 8.39 -9.77 20.65
C GLN A 64 9.01 -8.36 20.82
N THR A 65 9.97 -8.00 19.97
CA THR A 65 10.73 -6.75 20.08
C THR A 65 9.99 -5.55 19.49
N THR A 66 8.97 -5.75 18.67
CA THR A 66 8.11 -4.67 18.15
C THR A 66 7.20 -4.11 19.26
N PRO A 67 7.31 -2.83 19.65
CA PRO A 67 6.44 -2.25 20.67
C PRO A 67 4.96 -2.30 20.28
N GLU A 68 4.06 -2.62 21.22
CA GLU A 68 2.61 -2.69 20.96
C GLU A 68 2.03 -1.36 20.45
N THR A 69 2.60 -0.22 20.86
CA THR A 69 2.18 1.09 20.37
C THR A 69 2.45 1.26 18.87
N LYS A 70 3.54 0.68 18.36
CA LYS A 70 3.89 0.71 16.94
C LYS A 70 3.06 -0.30 16.14
N LEU A 71 2.80 -1.48 16.71
CA LEU A 71 1.88 -2.45 16.12
C LEU A 71 0.44 -1.90 16.02
N SER A 72 -0.04 -1.25 17.08
CA SER A 72 -1.37 -0.61 17.09
C SER A 72 -1.45 0.50 16.04
N HIS A 73 -0.39 1.30 15.91
CA HIS A 73 -0.27 2.34 14.90
C HIS A 73 -0.34 1.78 13.48
N ALA A 74 0.47 0.76 13.19
CA ALA A 74 0.47 0.07 11.89
C ALA A 74 -0.91 -0.52 11.56
N ALA A 75 -1.56 -1.16 12.54
CA ALA A 75 -2.92 -1.68 12.37
C ALA A 75 -3.94 -0.57 12.06
N GLY A 76 -3.82 0.59 12.73
CA GLY A 76 -4.64 1.75 12.45
C GLY A 76 -4.40 2.34 11.06
N VAL A 77 -3.13 2.42 10.61
CA VAL A 77 -2.78 2.90 9.26
C VAL A 77 -3.35 1.97 8.20
N LEU A 78 -3.21 0.66 8.36
CA LEU A 78 -3.83 -0.34 7.47
C LEU A 78 -5.35 -0.18 7.42
N ALA A 79 -5.99 -0.03 8.58
CA ALA A 79 -7.43 0.16 8.64
C ALA A 79 -7.87 1.44 7.92
N GLN A 80 -7.19 2.56 8.13
CA GLN A 80 -7.49 3.84 7.49
C GLN A 80 -7.20 3.86 5.98
N TYR A 81 -6.28 3.05 5.48
CA TYR A 81 -6.12 2.87 4.03
C TYR A 81 -7.26 2.05 3.41
N LEU A 82 -7.83 1.10 4.15
CA LEU A 82 -8.92 0.24 3.68
C LEU A 82 -10.32 0.85 3.91
N ASP A 83 -10.45 1.71 4.92
CA ASP A 83 -11.65 2.44 5.34
C ASP A 83 -11.24 3.86 5.75
N ASN A 84 -11.22 4.76 4.78
CA ASN A 84 -10.68 6.11 4.90
C ASN A 84 -11.65 7.13 5.52
N ASP A 85 -12.95 6.81 5.57
CA ASP A 85 -13.96 7.62 6.23
C ASP A 85 -14.26 7.15 7.66
N GLU A 86 -13.66 6.03 8.07
CA GLU A 86 -13.74 5.41 9.38
C GLU A 86 -15.18 5.05 9.77
N ASP A 87 -16.00 4.65 8.80
CA ASP A 87 -17.37 4.20 9.05
C ASP A 87 -17.45 2.73 9.54
N GLY A 88 -16.34 2.00 9.46
CA GLY A 88 -16.20 0.59 9.84
C GLY A 88 -16.39 -0.38 8.67
N VAL A 89 -16.63 0.11 7.46
CA VAL A 89 -16.82 -0.68 6.23
C VAL A 89 -15.66 -0.41 5.27
N PRO A 90 -15.04 -1.45 4.69
CA PRO A 90 -14.02 -1.25 3.67
C PRO A 90 -14.55 -0.48 2.45
N ASP A 91 -13.84 0.56 2.06
CA ASP A 91 -14.20 1.47 0.97
C ASP A 91 -14.25 0.77 -0.40
N ASN A 92 -13.32 -0.16 -0.63
CA ASN A 92 -13.16 -0.88 -1.89
C ASN A 92 -13.12 -2.39 -1.64
N THR A 93 -14.31 -2.99 -1.55
CA THR A 93 -14.47 -4.43 -1.25
C THR A 93 -13.87 -5.36 -2.31
N LEU A 94 -13.76 -4.90 -3.58
CA LEU A 94 -13.05 -5.64 -4.62
C LEU A 94 -11.56 -5.71 -4.31
N VAL A 95 -10.92 -4.58 -4.01
CA VAL A 95 -9.51 -4.53 -3.58
C VAL A 95 -9.29 -5.42 -2.36
N LEU A 96 -10.14 -5.30 -1.35
CA LEU A 96 -10.03 -6.13 -0.13
C LEU A 96 -10.16 -7.62 -0.43
N SER A 97 -11.05 -8.03 -1.33
CA SER A 97 -11.18 -9.42 -1.75
C SER A 97 -9.89 -9.97 -2.36
N HIS A 98 -9.19 -9.18 -3.17
CA HIS A 98 -7.88 -9.56 -3.71
C HIS A 98 -6.82 -9.73 -2.63
N LEU A 99 -6.78 -8.83 -1.63
CA LEU A 99 -5.85 -8.89 -0.50
C LEU A 99 -6.08 -10.14 0.35
N VAL A 100 -7.33 -10.37 0.76
CA VAL A 100 -7.71 -11.48 1.64
C VAL A 100 -7.55 -12.83 0.93
N SER A 101 -7.93 -12.92 -0.35
CA SER A 101 -7.79 -14.17 -1.10
C SER A 101 -6.33 -14.59 -1.27
N ARG A 102 -5.42 -13.61 -1.33
CA ARG A 102 -3.96 -13.81 -1.38
C ARG A 102 -3.32 -14.04 -0.03
N ASN A 103 -4.07 -14.00 1.07
CA ASN A 103 -3.51 -14.00 2.43
C ASN A 103 -2.40 -12.94 2.58
N VAL A 104 -2.63 -11.73 2.03
CA VAL A 104 -1.69 -10.63 2.16
C VAL A 104 -1.41 -10.37 3.63
N PHE A 105 -0.14 -10.15 3.95
CA PHE A 105 0.28 -9.94 5.32
C PHE A 105 1.38 -8.89 5.43
N ILE A 106 1.46 -8.29 6.62
CA ILE A 106 2.59 -7.48 7.04
C ILE A 106 3.35 -8.25 8.11
N ILE A 107 4.68 -8.29 8.03
CA ILE A 107 5.55 -8.83 9.07
C ILE A 107 6.34 -7.70 9.72
N MET A 108 6.25 -7.59 11.05
CA MET A 108 6.83 -6.50 11.82
C MET A 108 7.87 -6.99 12.83
N PRO A 109 9.11 -7.25 12.38
CA PRO A 109 10.24 -7.39 13.29
C PRO A 109 10.62 -6.03 13.91
N GLY A 110 11.33 -6.04 15.03
CA GLY A 110 11.70 -4.79 15.72
C GLY A 110 12.69 -3.95 14.92
N THR A 111 13.53 -4.60 14.10
CA THR A 111 14.61 -3.99 13.31
C THR A 111 14.81 -4.72 11.97
N GLU A 112 15.45 -4.06 11.02
CA GLU A 112 15.90 -4.66 9.75
C GLU A 112 16.83 -5.87 10.00
N ALA A 113 17.67 -5.81 11.03
CA ALA A 113 18.60 -6.89 11.37
C ALA A 113 17.91 -8.17 11.83
N GLU A 114 16.72 -8.07 12.43
CA GLU A 114 15.87 -9.21 12.74
C GLU A 114 15.23 -9.76 11.47
N MET A 115 14.77 -8.91 10.56
CA MET A 115 14.18 -9.34 9.28
C MET A 115 15.14 -10.21 8.47
N LYS A 116 16.42 -9.81 8.39
CA LYS A 116 17.48 -10.55 7.68
C LYS A 116 17.74 -11.96 8.22
N GLN A 117 17.24 -12.29 9.42
CA GLN A 117 17.38 -13.61 10.04
C GLN A 117 16.17 -14.51 9.79
N LEU A 118 15.06 -13.97 9.27
CA LEU A 118 13.85 -14.72 9.00
C LEU A 118 14.00 -15.57 7.74
N ASP A 119 13.52 -16.81 7.81
CA ASP A 119 13.42 -17.68 6.65
C ASP A 119 12.07 -17.48 5.95
N MET A 120 12.02 -16.47 5.09
CA MET A 120 10.83 -16.18 4.27
C MET A 120 10.53 -17.29 3.27
N GLY A 121 11.49 -18.19 2.99
CA GLY A 121 11.25 -19.40 2.20
C GLY A 121 10.27 -20.33 2.90
N LEU A 122 10.43 -20.57 4.20
CA LEU A 122 9.49 -21.36 5.00
C LEU A 122 8.09 -20.74 5.06
N VAL A 123 8.01 -19.41 5.15
CA VAL A 123 6.74 -18.66 5.13
C VAL A 123 6.03 -18.86 3.79
N ALA A 124 6.76 -18.76 2.67
CA ALA A 124 6.25 -19.00 1.33
C ALA A 124 5.84 -20.47 1.10
N GLU A 125 6.59 -21.44 1.62
CA GLU A 125 6.25 -22.87 1.59
C GLU A 125 4.96 -23.17 2.37
N ALA A 126 4.71 -22.42 3.45
CA ALA A 126 3.45 -22.47 4.21
C ALA A 126 2.27 -21.78 3.52
N GLY A 127 2.46 -21.20 2.32
CA GLY A 127 1.41 -20.59 1.51
C GLY A 127 1.27 -19.08 1.66
N TYR A 128 2.15 -18.42 2.39
CA TYR A 128 2.15 -16.96 2.59
C TYR A 128 3.22 -16.32 1.70
N ARG A 129 2.83 -15.88 0.50
CA ARG A 129 3.76 -15.40 -0.54
C ARG A 129 3.70 -13.89 -0.79
N PHE A 130 2.66 -13.24 -0.27
CA PHE A 130 2.32 -11.84 -0.57
C PHE A 130 2.50 -11.00 0.69
N GLY A 131 3.76 -10.90 1.13
CA GLY A 131 4.13 -10.26 2.39
C GLY A 131 4.90 -8.97 2.16
N GLN A 132 4.66 -7.98 3.02
CA GLN A 132 5.49 -6.78 3.14
C GLN A 132 6.09 -6.71 4.55
N ASP A 133 7.34 -6.33 4.66
CA ASP A 133 7.96 -6.04 5.95
C ASP A 133 7.79 -4.58 6.35
N LEU A 134 7.60 -4.35 7.65
CA LEU A 134 7.54 -3.02 8.25
C LEU A 134 8.24 -3.07 9.60
N TYR A 135 9.32 -2.32 9.76
CA TYR A 135 10.13 -2.44 10.96
C TYR A 135 9.59 -1.61 12.11
N GLY A 136 9.73 -2.16 13.32
CA GLY A 136 9.50 -1.43 14.55
C GLY A 136 10.32 -0.15 14.62
N GLU A 137 11.55 -0.10 14.10
CA GLU A 137 12.40 1.10 14.17
C GLU A 137 11.98 2.26 13.26
N GLU A 138 11.33 1.98 12.13
CA GLU A 138 10.88 2.99 11.16
C GLU A 138 9.42 3.40 11.31
N THR A 139 8.64 2.65 12.09
CA THR A 139 7.26 3.02 12.43
C THR A 139 7.25 4.17 13.45
N LYS A 140 6.58 5.28 13.12
CA LYS A 140 6.61 6.54 13.90
C LYS A 140 5.21 7.03 14.24
N PRO A 141 4.60 6.53 15.34
CA PRO A 141 3.24 6.91 15.73
C PRO A 141 3.04 8.40 16.06
N ASP A 142 4.12 9.15 16.24
CA ASP A 142 4.08 10.58 16.52
C ASP A 142 4.25 11.45 15.27
N PHE A 143 4.50 10.85 14.10
CA PHE A 143 4.74 11.57 12.84
C PHE A 143 3.56 12.44 12.42
N LEU A 144 2.33 11.89 12.42
CA LEU A 144 1.13 12.63 12.07
C LEU A 144 0.15 12.59 13.25
N VAL A 145 -0.07 13.72 13.91
CA VAL A 145 -0.97 13.82 15.07
C VAL A 145 -1.95 14.95 14.85
N ASP A 146 -3.25 14.64 14.88
CA ASP A 146 -4.35 15.59 14.64
C ASP A 146 -4.17 16.38 13.33
N GLY A 147 -3.72 15.70 12.27
CA GLY A 147 -3.46 16.27 10.95
C GLY A 147 -2.22 17.19 10.87
N LYS A 148 -1.32 17.14 11.86
CA LYS A 148 -0.07 17.91 11.87
C LYS A 148 1.14 16.99 11.83
N ILE A 149 2.06 17.29 10.92
CA ILE A 149 3.33 16.57 10.79
C ILE A 149 4.30 17.04 11.88
N ASN A 150 4.79 16.09 12.68
CA ASN A 150 5.87 16.27 13.64
C ASN A 150 7.14 15.57 13.12
N ALA A 151 7.88 16.28 12.28
CA ALA A 151 9.15 15.80 11.72
C ALA A 151 10.31 16.68 12.21
N PRO A 152 11.18 16.22 13.13
CA PRO A 152 12.36 16.97 13.58
C PRO A 152 13.40 17.21 12.47
N ASP A 153 13.40 16.39 11.42
CA ASP A 153 14.29 16.51 10.27
C ASP A 153 13.65 15.94 8.99
N SER A 154 14.32 16.14 7.85
CA SER A 154 13.82 15.76 6.51
C SER A 154 13.67 14.25 6.26
N TRP A 155 14.27 13.43 7.11
CA TRP A 155 14.25 11.96 7.04
C TRP A 155 13.35 11.34 8.12
N TYR A 156 12.75 12.17 8.99
CA TYR A 156 11.76 11.70 9.95
C TYR A 156 10.41 11.47 9.28
N TYR A 157 10.31 10.35 8.55
CA TYR A 157 9.08 9.86 7.94
C TYR A 157 8.61 8.57 8.61
N ASP A 158 7.30 8.37 8.70
CA ASP A 158 6.69 7.15 9.21
C ASP A 158 6.63 6.08 8.13
N GLY A 159 7.47 5.05 8.26
CA GLY A 159 7.54 3.96 7.28
C GLY A 159 6.21 3.19 7.13
N ALA A 160 5.35 3.20 8.16
CA ALA A 160 4.04 2.56 8.07
C ALA A 160 3.16 3.15 6.96
N LEU A 161 3.34 4.42 6.58
CA LEU A 161 2.58 5.03 5.48
C LEU A 161 2.97 4.49 4.10
N GLU A 162 4.17 3.96 3.95
CA GLU A 162 4.74 3.41 2.72
C GLU A 162 4.54 1.89 2.68
N GLU A 163 5.10 1.19 3.66
CA GLU A 163 5.12 -0.28 3.68
C GLU A 163 3.73 -0.89 3.80
N ILE A 164 2.75 -0.18 4.38
CA ILE A 164 1.38 -0.70 4.40
C ILE A 164 0.67 -0.42 3.08
N LEU A 165 1.03 0.67 2.40
CA LEU A 165 0.44 1.05 1.13
C LEU A 165 0.88 0.12 0.00
N HIS A 166 2.15 -0.29 -0.02
CA HIS A 166 2.73 -1.20 -1.02
C HIS A 166 1.90 -2.47 -1.26
N PRO A 167 1.60 -3.33 -0.27
CA PRO A 167 0.82 -4.53 -0.51
C PRO A 167 -0.64 -4.23 -0.87
N ILE A 168 -1.21 -3.11 -0.41
CA ILE A 168 -2.57 -2.68 -0.78
C ILE A 168 -2.64 -2.36 -2.27
N THR A 169 -1.64 -1.64 -2.80
CA THR A 169 -1.61 -1.25 -4.21
C THR A 169 -1.18 -2.42 -5.10
N GLN A 170 -0.12 -3.13 -4.74
CA GLN A 170 0.44 -4.24 -5.50
C GLN A 170 -0.48 -5.47 -5.53
N HIS A 171 -0.95 -5.94 -4.37
CA HIS A 171 -1.74 -7.18 -4.31
C HIS A 171 -3.25 -6.93 -4.30
N GLY A 172 -3.68 -5.70 -4.02
CA GLY A 172 -5.06 -5.28 -4.06
C GLY A 172 -5.41 -4.58 -5.37
N TYR A 173 -5.01 -3.32 -5.55
CA TYR A 173 -5.41 -2.49 -6.69
C TYR A 173 -4.95 -3.02 -8.05
N ALA A 174 -3.69 -3.44 -8.18
CA ALA A 174 -3.15 -3.96 -9.44
C ALA A 174 -3.89 -5.21 -9.91
N ASN A 175 -4.45 -5.98 -8.98
CA ASN A 175 -5.19 -7.20 -9.27
C ASN A 175 -6.70 -6.97 -9.43
N ALA A 176 -7.27 -6.01 -8.70
CA ALA A 176 -8.66 -5.58 -8.81
C ALA A 176 -8.94 -4.84 -10.13
N TYR A 177 -7.96 -4.08 -10.62
CA TYR A 177 -8.08 -3.25 -11.82
C TYR A 177 -6.81 -3.35 -12.69
N PRO A 178 -6.50 -4.53 -13.27
CA PRO A 178 -5.23 -4.77 -13.97
C PRO A 178 -4.98 -3.83 -15.16
N GLU A 179 -6.03 -3.44 -15.89
CA GLU A 179 -5.89 -2.48 -17.00
C GLU A 179 -5.56 -1.05 -16.54
N VAL A 180 -5.79 -0.75 -15.26
CA VAL A 180 -5.64 0.59 -14.69
C VAL A 180 -4.40 0.66 -13.82
N PHE A 181 -4.34 -0.16 -12.77
CA PHE A 181 -3.27 -0.18 -11.76
C PHE A 181 -2.32 -1.37 -11.91
N GLY A 182 -2.49 -2.22 -12.92
CA GLY A 182 -1.57 -3.33 -13.17
C GLY A 182 -0.13 -2.85 -13.29
N GLU A 183 0.81 -3.65 -12.81
CA GLU A 183 2.22 -3.27 -12.75
C GLU A 183 3.00 -3.68 -14.00
N GLU A 184 2.30 -4.26 -14.98
CA GLU A 184 2.86 -4.54 -16.30
C GLU A 184 2.77 -3.33 -17.23
N ARG A 185 3.69 -3.29 -18.19
CA ARG A 185 3.68 -2.29 -19.25
C ARG A 185 2.36 -2.34 -20.02
N GLY A 186 1.67 -1.21 -20.06
CA GLY A 186 0.45 -1.04 -20.85
C GLY A 186 -0.77 -0.70 -20.03
N SER A 187 -0.75 -0.94 -18.71
CA SER A 187 -1.75 -0.39 -17.80
C SER A 187 -1.76 1.14 -17.85
N THR A 188 -2.85 1.74 -17.38
CA THR A 188 -2.99 3.21 -17.35
C THR A 188 -1.92 3.86 -16.47
N LEU A 189 -1.70 3.32 -15.27
CA LEU A 189 -0.70 3.79 -14.32
C LEU A 189 0.73 3.64 -14.86
N ALA A 190 1.06 2.49 -15.44
CA ALA A 190 2.38 2.23 -16.02
C ALA A 190 2.73 3.24 -17.12
N LYS A 191 1.75 3.64 -17.94
CA LYS A 191 1.93 4.70 -18.95
C LYS A 191 2.20 6.07 -18.32
N TYR A 192 1.58 6.37 -17.17
CA TYR A 192 1.83 7.62 -16.45
C TYR A 192 3.22 7.62 -15.80
N MET A 193 3.61 6.51 -15.19
CA MET A 193 4.97 6.33 -14.67
C MET A 193 6.03 6.47 -15.78
N ASP A 194 5.82 5.84 -16.95
CA ASP A 194 6.74 5.98 -18.09
C ASP A 194 6.87 7.46 -18.52
N ALA A 195 5.78 8.23 -18.51
CA ALA A 195 5.84 9.67 -18.78
C ALA A 195 6.64 10.42 -17.69
N ALA A 196 6.43 10.09 -16.42
CA ALA A 196 7.11 10.71 -15.28
C ALA A 196 8.63 10.46 -15.26
N ARG A 197 9.05 9.33 -15.80
CA ARG A 197 10.47 8.94 -15.96
C ARG A 197 11.07 9.43 -17.28
N GLY A 198 10.32 10.11 -18.13
CA GLY A 198 10.75 10.57 -19.46
C GLY A 198 10.87 9.46 -20.51
N GLY A 199 10.33 8.27 -20.25
CA GLY A 199 10.35 7.12 -21.14
C GLY A 199 10.13 5.79 -20.43
N TYR A 200 10.14 4.70 -21.21
CA TYR A 200 10.09 3.35 -20.69
C TYR A 200 11.48 2.87 -20.25
N PHE A 201 11.59 2.46 -18.99
CA PHE A 201 12.78 1.83 -18.43
C PHE A 201 12.37 0.57 -17.67
N GLU A 202 12.75 -0.60 -18.21
CA GLU A 202 12.44 -1.91 -17.60
C GLU A 202 13.15 -2.11 -16.25
N GLN A 203 14.31 -1.49 -16.08
CA GLN A 203 15.17 -1.55 -14.91
C GLN A 203 15.65 -0.13 -14.60
N VAL A 204 16.08 0.13 -13.37
CA VAL A 204 16.71 1.40 -13.00
C VAL A 204 17.94 1.66 -13.90
N PRO A 205 17.98 2.79 -14.64
CA PRO A 205 19.08 3.09 -15.54
C PRO A 205 20.36 3.42 -14.77
N LYS A 206 21.52 3.07 -15.35
CA LYS A 206 22.82 3.14 -14.66
C LYS A 206 23.67 4.36 -15.03
N ASP A 207 23.40 4.98 -16.18
CA ASP A 207 24.28 5.99 -16.77
C ASP A 207 23.48 7.23 -17.21
N GLY A 208 23.62 8.35 -16.47
CA GLY A 208 23.04 9.67 -16.82
C GLY A 208 22.83 10.59 -15.61
N PRO A 209 22.44 11.87 -15.81
CA PRO A 209 22.09 12.78 -14.72
C PRO A 209 20.91 12.21 -13.92
N LYS A 210 20.87 12.45 -12.60
CA LYS A 210 19.84 11.91 -11.69
C LYS A 210 19.63 10.38 -11.85
N SER A 211 20.71 9.60 -11.81
CA SER A 211 20.66 8.13 -11.94
C SER A 211 20.19 7.62 -13.31
N GLY A 212 20.60 8.25 -14.42
CA GLY A 212 20.35 7.70 -15.77
C GLY A 212 19.07 8.16 -16.46
N TYR A 213 18.22 8.92 -15.80
CA TYR A 213 16.96 9.39 -16.36
C TYR A 213 17.10 10.72 -17.14
N PRO A 214 16.18 11.01 -18.08
CA PRO A 214 16.12 12.29 -18.79
C PRO A 214 15.96 13.50 -17.85
N ALA A 215 16.44 14.67 -18.25
CA ALA A 215 16.46 15.86 -17.39
C ALA A 215 15.05 16.41 -17.08
N GLU A 216 14.10 16.14 -17.98
CA GLU A 216 12.68 16.49 -17.90
C GLU A 216 11.86 15.55 -17.01
N ALA A 217 12.43 14.42 -16.58
CA ALA A 217 11.77 13.52 -15.65
C ALA A 217 11.63 14.17 -14.26
N TRP A 218 10.63 13.70 -13.51
CA TRP A 218 10.39 14.08 -12.11
C TRP A 218 10.30 12.87 -11.18
N TYR A 219 10.35 11.66 -11.74
CA TYR A 219 10.50 10.40 -11.04
C TYR A 219 11.79 9.70 -11.51
N HIS A 220 12.71 9.45 -10.59
CA HIS A 220 14.08 8.96 -10.83
C HIS A 220 14.47 7.90 -9.79
N TYR A 221 13.68 6.83 -9.69
CA TYR A 221 13.89 5.80 -8.66
C TYR A 221 15.33 5.28 -8.65
N THR A 222 15.96 5.17 -7.47
CA THR A 222 17.41 4.90 -7.38
C THR A 222 17.79 3.50 -6.89
N ASP A 223 16.85 2.70 -6.39
CA ASP A 223 17.15 1.34 -5.95
C ASP A 223 17.30 0.37 -7.14
N GLU A 224 18.54 -0.02 -7.45
CA GLU A 224 18.87 -0.95 -8.53
C GLU A 224 18.34 -2.38 -8.33
N THR A 225 17.80 -2.72 -7.15
CA THR A 225 17.18 -4.03 -6.91
C THR A 225 15.73 -4.10 -7.39
N CYS A 226 15.13 -2.94 -7.69
CA CYS A 226 13.76 -2.80 -8.12
C CYS A 226 13.62 -2.96 -9.64
N ASP A 227 12.64 -3.76 -10.05
CA ASP A 227 12.26 -3.93 -11.45
C ASP A 227 11.12 -2.96 -11.85
N TYR A 228 10.61 -3.12 -13.07
CA TYR A 228 9.50 -2.30 -13.57
C TYR A 228 8.26 -2.36 -12.67
N SER A 229 7.92 -3.53 -12.15
CA SER A 229 6.71 -3.74 -11.34
C SER A 229 6.81 -2.96 -10.05
N CYS A 230 7.94 -3.13 -9.35
CA CYS A 230 8.26 -2.43 -8.12
C CYS A 230 8.26 -0.90 -8.33
N MET A 231 8.82 -0.40 -9.44
CA MET A 231 8.78 1.04 -9.74
C MET A 231 7.35 1.58 -9.96
N VAL A 232 6.41 0.75 -10.45
CA VAL A 232 5.00 1.14 -10.55
C VAL A 232 4.36 1.29 -9.17
N THR A 233 4.63 0.35 -8.26
CA THR A 233 4.17 0.40 -6.86
C THR A 233 4.66 1.67 -6.17
N GLU A 234 5.95 1.95 -6.31
CA GLU A 234 6.66 3.11 -5.78
C GLU A 234 6.11 4.42 -6.33
N TYR A 235 5.79 4.47 -7.62
CA TYR A 235 5.17 5.64 -8.23
C TYR A 235 3.81 5.97 -7.61
N ILE A 236 2.98 4.97 -7.29
CA ILE A 236 1.73 5.20 -6.54
C ILE A 236 2.05 5.74 -5.15
N TYR A 237 3.01 5.13 -4.44
CA TYR A 237 3.41 5.57 -3.09
C TYR A 237 3.80 7.05 -3.10
N TRP A 238 4.76 7.43 -3.96
CA TRP A 238 5.24 8.81 -4.06
C TRP A 238 4.13 9.79 -4.40
N ALA A 239 3.29 9.45 -5.38
CA ALA A 239 2.19 10.30 -5.80
C ALA A 239 1.10 10.43 -4.72
N LEU A 240 0.61 9.31 -4.17
CA LEU A 240 -0.50 9.31 -3.22
C LEU A 240 -0.10 10.00 -1.91
N THR A 241 1.07 9.69 -1.35
CA THR A 241 1.53 10.31 -0.09
C THR A 241 1.79 11.80 -0.26
N SER A 242 2.24 12.24 -1.43
CA SER A 242 2.33 13.66 -1.78
C SER A 242 0.95 14.33 -1.92
N ILE A 243 -0.03 13.65 -2.54
CA ILE A 243 -1.42 14.12 -2.66
C ILE A 243 -2.08 14.28 -1.29
N LEU A 244 -1.84 13.33 -0.39
CA LEU A 244 -2.32 13.32 1.00
C LEU A 244 -1.58 14.33 1.90
N GLY A 245 -0.42 14.83 1.44
CA GLY A 245 0.34 15.88 2.10
C GLY A 245 1.33 15.37 3.15
N THR A 246 1.53 14.06 3.31
CA THR A 246 2.49 13.51 4.28
C THR A 246 3.93 13.80 3.90
N GLN A 247 4.20 14.11 2.62
CA GLN A 247 5.51 14.50 2.12
C GLN A 247 5.75 16.03 2.17
N ASP A 248 4.78 16.83 2.64
CA ASP A 248 4.83 18.30 2.65
C ASP A 248 5.30 18.86 4.01
N PHE A 249 6.60 18.72 4.28
CA PHE A 249 7.22 19.29 5.49
C PHE A 249 8.65 19.80 5.24
N PRO A 250 9.20 20.68 6.11
CA PRO A 250 10.47 21.35 5.87
C PRO A 250 11.63 20.40 5.54
N GLY A 251 12.32 20.67 4.44
CA GLY A 251 13.49 19.90 3.97
C GLY A 251 13.16 18.58 3.28
N ARG A 252 11.90 18.11 3.33
CA ARG A 252 11.50 16.84 2.70
C ARG A 252 11.67 16.88 1.19
N HIS A 253 11.33 17.99 0.54
CA HIS A 253 11.55 18.14 -0.90
C HIS A 253 13.01 17.93 -1.30
N GLU A 254 13.95 18.56 -0.59
CA GLU A 254 15.37 18.43 -0.88
C GLU A 254 15.91 17.02 -0.63
N ALA A 255 15.34 16.31 0.36
CA ALA A 255 15.66 14.91 0.63
C ALA A 255 15.14 13.99 -0.48
N LEU A 256 13.93 14.24 -0.98
CA LEU A 256 13.26 13.37 -1.95
C LEU A 256 13.60 13.64 -3.41
N LYS A 257 13.96 14.87 -3.80
CA LYS A 257 14.12 15.27 -5.22
C LYS A 257 15.14 14.45 -6.02
N VAL A 258 15.98 13.66 -5.35
CA VAL A 258 16.83 12.67 -6.03
C VAL A 258 15.98 11.60 -6.72
N GLU A 259 14.84 11.21 -6.14
CA GLU A 259 13.89 10.24 -6.67
C GLU A 259 12.56 10.86 -7.09
N TRP A 260 12.00 11.79 -6.31
CA TRP A 260 10.67 12.35 -6.52
C TRP A 260 10.64 13.87 -6.30
N GLU A 261 10.35 14.63 -7.35
CA GLU A 261 10.34 16.09 -7.28
C GLU A 261 9.02 16.69 -6.77
N LEU A 262 7.92 15.93 -6.82
CA LEU A 262 6.56 16.43 -6.62
C LEU A 262 6.00 16.17 -5.22
N ASN A 263 6.77 16.44 -4.16
CA ASN A 263 6.46 16.09 -2.76
C ASN A 263 5.22 16.76 -2.12
N THR A 264 4.40 17.50 -2.87
CA THR A 264 3.20 18.17 -2.34
C THR A 264 2.02 17.99 -3.27
N ARG A 265 0.80 18.06 -2.72
CA ARG A 265 -0.44 17.91 -3.50
C ARG A 265 -0.48 18.82 -4.73
N GLU A 266 -0.10 20.09 -4.57
CA GLU A 266 -0.11 21.05 -5.67
C GLU A 266 0.95 20.74 -6.72
N ARG A 267 2.12 20.22 -6.31
CA ARG A 267 3.16 19.80 -7.24
C ARG A 267 2.73 18.57 -8.04
N VAL A 268 2.09 17.58 -7.42
CA VAL A 268 1.52 16.44 -8.18
C VAL A 268 0.44 16.94 -9.14
N LYS A 269 -0.50 17.74 -8.65
CA LYS A 269 -1.61 18.27 -9.48
C LYS A 269 -1.16 19.03 -10.71
N THR A 270 -0.06 19.78 -10.62
CA THR A 270 0.43 20.64 -11.71
C THR A 270 1.54 20.00 -12.54
N GLY A 271 2.41 19.21 -11.93
CA GLY A 271 3.52 18.52 -12.59
C GLY A 271 3.14 17.17 -13.20
N ASP A 272 2.16 16.48 -12.61
CA ASP A 272 1.69 15.16 -13.02
C ASP A 272 0.17 15.05 -12.87
N ALA A 273 -0.55 15.85 -13.66
CA ALA A 273 -2.01 15.92 -13.60
C ALA A 273 -2.67 14.56 -13.89
N ALA A 274 -2.03 13.69 -14.67
CA ALA A 274 -2.57 12.39 -15.04
C ALA A 274 -2.66 11.45 -13.82
N VAL A 275 -1.59 11.31 -13.05
CA VAL A 275 -1.63 10.50 -11.81
C VAL A 275 -2.46 11.17 -10.73
N TYR A 276 -2.46 12.51 -10.67
CA TYR A 276 -3.33 13.25 -9.76
C TYR A 276 -4.81 12.93 -10.01
N GLU A 277 -5.27 13.03 -11.25
CA GLU A 277 -6.65 12.73 -11.63
C GLU A 277 -6.99 11.27 -11.36
N LEU A 278 -6.08 10.33 -11.64
CA LEU A 278 -6.29 8.91 -11.41
C LEU A 278 -6.42 8.57 -9.91
N LEU A 279 -5.50 9.05 -9.07
CA LEU A 279 -5.47 8.76 -7.64
C LEU A 279 -6.49 9.59 -6.83
N THR A 280 -7.13 10.59 -7.45
CA THR A 280 -8.25 11.32 -6.85
C THR A 280 -9.60 10.99 -7.47
N ASP A 281 -9.66 10.01 -8.39
CA ASP A 281 -10.90 9.52 -8.97
C ASP A 281 -11.73 8.81 -7.89
N PRO A 282 -12.93 9.32 -7.56
CA PRO A 282 -13.78 8.73 -6.51
C PRO A 282 -14.26 7.31 -6.84
N GLN A 283 -14.10 6.84 -8.09
CA GLN A 283 -14.38 5.45 -8.47
C GLN A 283 -13.49 4.46 -7.71
N TYR A 284 -12.21 4.78 -7.55
CA TYR A 284 -11.24 3.83 -7.00
C TYR A 284 -11.11 3.90 -5.49
N LYS A 285 -11.68 4.94 -4.86
CA LYS A 285 -11.77 5.04 -3.39
C LYS A 285 -10.43 5.09 -2.66
N PHE A 286 -9.40 5.63 -3.31
CA PHE A 286 -8.20 6.07 -2.58
C PHE A 286 -8.57 7.18 -1.59
N PRO A 287 -7.84 7.29 -0.46
CA PRO A 287 -7.96 8.46 0.41
C PRO A 287 -7.55 9.72 -0.38
N THR A 288 -8.34 10.79 -0.27
CA THR A 288 -8.08 12.03 -1.03
C THR A 288 -7.93 13.28 -0.18
N THR A 289 -8.35 13.25 1.08
CA THR A 289 -8.37 14.45 1.95
C THR A 289 -7.69 14.27 3.30
N LYS A 290 -7.57 13.04 3.78
CA LYS A 290 -6.94 12.71 5.07
C LYS A 290 -5.93 11.59 4.83
N ALA A 291 -4.71 11.80 5.30
CA ALA A 291 -3.73 10.74 5.40
C ALA A 291 -4.06 9.86 6.62
N PRO A 292 -3.73 8.56 6.59
CA PRO A 292 -3.73 7.73 7.79
C PRO A 292 -2.82 8.34 8.86
N ASP A 293 -3.29 8.36 10.10
CA ASP A 293 -2.53 8.80 11.28
C ASP A 293 -2.35 7.68 12.32
N GLY A 294 -2.85 6.47 12.02
CA GLY A 294 -2.80 5.30 12.89
C GLY A 294 -3.81 5.31 14.03
N ASN A 295 -4.63 6.36 14.17
CA ASN A 295 -5.64 6.49 15.20
C ASN A 295 -7.06 6.17 14.67
N TYR A 296 -7.19 5.00 14.06
CA TYR A 296 -8.45 4.48 13.53
C TYR A 296 -9.50 4.26 14.63
N LYS A 297 -10.65 4.94 14.51
CA LYS A 297 -11.76 4.86 15.47
C LYS A 297 -13.07 4.70 14.72
N PRO A 298 -13.38 3.48 14.27
CA PRO A 298 -14.54 3.26 13.42
C PRO A 298 -15.83 3.63 14.15
N SER A 299 -16.72 4.31 13.46
CA SER A 299 -18.00 4.73 14.04
C SER A 299 -18.94 3.56 14.35
N ALA A 300 -18.71 2.41 13.73
CA ALA A 300 -19.43 1.16 13.94
C ALA A 300 -18.52 -0.06 13.79
N PHE A 301 -19.00 -1.23 14.25
CA PHE A 301 -18.30 -2.50 14.09
C PHE A 301 -19.15 -3.49 13.26
N PRO A 302 -19.48 -3.17 12.00
CA PRO A 302 -20.23 -4.09 11.16
C PRO A 302 -19.40 -5.32 10.82
N VAL A 303 -20.11 -6.41 10.51
CA VAL A 303 -19.52 -7.56 9.84
C VAL A 303 -19.68 -7.34 8.35
N THR A 304 -18.57 -7.34 7.62
CA THR A 304 -18.56 -7.26 6.15
C THR A 304 -18.28 -8.64 5.57
N VAL A 305 -19.10 -9.09 4.62
CA VAL A 305 -18.86 -10.34 3.91
C VAL A 305 -18.04 -10.04 2.67
N VAL A 306 -16.82 -10.56 2.62
CA VAL A 306 -15.87 -10.38 1.52
C VAL A 306 -15.78 -11.68 0.73
N PRO A 307 -15.97 -11.66 -0.61
CA PRO A 307 -15.78 -12.84 -1.44
C PRO A 307 -14.32 -13.31 -1.40
N ILE A 308 -14.10 -14.61 -1.41
CA ILE A 308 -12.80 -15.23 -1.68
C ILE A 308 -12.77 -15.61 -3.15
N ILE A 309 -11.81 -15.08 -3.90
CA ILE A 309 -11.65 -15.33 -5.33
C ILE A 309 -10.53 -16.32 -5.60
N ALA A 310 -10.68 -17.12 -6.64
CA ALA A 310 -9.60 -18.01 -7.08
C ALA A 310 -8.42 -17.19 -7.63
N ILE A 311 -7.22 -17.43 -7.08
CA ILE A 311 -5.97 -16.85 -7.59
C ILE A 311 -5.51 -17.69 -8.78
N LYS A 312 -5.22 -17.04 -9.91
CA LYS A 312 -4.63 -17.71 -11.08
C LYS A 312 -3.16 -18.00 -10.77
N ALA A 313 -2.68 -19.16 -11.20
CA ALA A 313 -1.33 -19.65 -10.89
C ALA A 313 -0.17 -18.86 -11.55
N GLU A 314 -0.44 -17.67 -12.12
CA GLU A 314 0.55 -16.82 -12.80
C GLU A 314 0.93 -15.57 -11.99
N ASP A 315 0.47 -15.46 -10.73
CA ASP A 315 0.97 -14.47 -9.75
C ASP A 315 2.17 -15.02 -8.97
#